data_AF-A0A7M2XGE4-F1
#
_entry.id   AF-A0A7M2XGE4-F1
#
_cell.length_a   1.000
_cell.length_b   1.000
_cell.length_c   1.000
_cell.angle_alpha   90.00
_cell.angle_beta   90.00
_cell.angle_gamma   90.00
#
_symmetry.space_group_name_H-M   'P 1'
#
loop_
_entity.id
_entity.type
_entity.pdbx_description
1 polymer ?
#
loop_
_entity_poly.entity_id
_entity_poly.type
_entity_poly.pdbx_seq_one_letter_code
_entity_poly.pdbx_strand_id
1 'polypeptide(L)' 'MQRLLIDRSTLDLITSDARDFLNVLDAAGLLQASAMMRDVLEQLALDRLHLPDDTSEAGPN' A
#
# COMPACT_ATOMS: atom_id res chain seq x y z
N MET A 1 -6.30 -14.89 -9.82
CA MET A 1 -5.61 -13.61 -10.08
C MET A 1 -4.14 -13.81 -9.76
N GLN A 2 -3.23 -13.52 -10.69
CA GLN A 2 -1.79 -13.58 -10.40
C GLN A 2 -1.46 -12.49 -9.40
N ARG A 3 -0.95 -12.89 -8.23
CA ARG A 3 -0.49 -11.98 -7.18
C ARG A 3 0.76 -11.30 -7.73
N LEU A 4 0.73 -9.98 -7.91
CA LEU A 4 1.94 -9.24 -8.27
C LEU A 4 3.00 -9.55 -7.19
N LEU A 5 4.20 -9.98 -7.61
CA LEU A 5 5.36 -10.13 -6.73
C LEU A 5 5.85 -8.73 -6.34
N ILE A 6 5.11 -8.08 -5.44
CA ILE A 6 5.49 -6.81 -4.84
C ILE A 6 6.19 -7.14 -3.52
N ASP A 7 7.41 -6.62 -3.36
CA ASP A 7 8.13 -6.66 -2.09
C ASP A 7 7.53 -5.65 -1.09
N ARG A 8 7.85 -5.82 0.20
CA ARG A 8 7.20 -5.05 1.26
C ARG A 8 7.57 -3.56 1.18
N SER A 9 8.81 -3.25 0.80
CA SER A 9 9.29 -1.88 0.59
C SER A 9 8.55 -1.13 -0.52
N THR A 10 8.25 -1.82 -1.62
CA THR A 10 7.48 -1.26 -2.75
C THR A 10 6.04 -1.02 -2.33
N LEU A 11 5.44 -1.93 -1.55
CA LEU A 11 4.09 -1.74 -1.01
C LEU A 11 4.03 -0.55 -0.04
N ASP A 12 5.08 -0.34 0.75
CA ASP A 12 5.20 0.78 1.67
C ASP A 12 5.30 2.12 0.93
N LEU A 13 6.06 2.17 -0.16
CA LEU A 13 6.14 3.35 -1.03
C LEU A 13 4.77 3.68 -1.65
N ILE A 14 4.10 2.68 -2.22
CA ILE A 14 2.74 2.83 -2.79
C ILE A 14 1.77 3.34 -1.71
N THR A 15 1.85 2.79 -0.50
CA THR A 15 1.00 3.20 0.62
C THR A 15 1.27 4.65 1.05
N SER A 16 2.53 5.09 0.99
CA SER A 16 2.91 6.48 1.28
C SER A 16 2.31 7.43 0.25
N ASP A 17 2.55 7.18 -1.04
CA ASP A 17 2.03 8.03 -2.14
C ASP A 17 0.50 8.07 -2.15
N ALA A 18 -0.13 6.92 -1.86
CA ALA A 18 -1.58 6.81 -1.73
C ALA A 18 -2.17 7.67 -0.62
N ARG A 19 -1.46 7.84 0.51
CA ARG A 19 -1.89 8.73 1.61
C ARG A 19 -1.78 10.20 1.22
N ASP A 20 -0.72 10.57 0.52
CA ASP A 20 -0.56 11.93 0.01
C ASP A 20 -1.66 12.27 -1.00
N PHE A 21 -1.99 11.33 -1.89
CA PHE A 21 -3.09 11.50 -2.82
C PHE A 21 -4.45 11.58 -2.11
N LEU A 22 -4.69 10.78 -1.07
CA LEU A 22 -5.90 10.88 -0.24
C LEU A 22 -6.06 12.29 0.35
N ASN A 23 -4.99 12.90 0.85
CA ASN A 23 -5.03 14.27 1.37
C ASN A 23 -5.44 15.28 0.28
N VAL A 24 -4.98 15.08 -0.96
CA VAL A 24 -5.39 15.92 -2.11
C VAL A 24 -6.88 15.73 -2.42
N LEU A 25 -7.39 14.49 -2.40
CA LEU A 25 -8.81 14.21 -2.62
C LEU A 25 -9.70 14.84 -1.55
N ASP A 26 -9.31 14.71 -0.27
CA ASP A 26 -10.01 15.33 0.85
C ASP A 26 -9.98 16.87 0.74
N ALA A 27 -8.83 17.46 0.40
CA ALA A 27 -8.71 18.91 0.21
C ALA A 27 -9.51 19.45 -1.00
N ALA A 28 -9.64 18.64 -2.05
CA ALA A 28 -10.47 18.96 -3.22
C ALA A 28 -11.98 18.75 -2.97
N GLY A 29 -12.38 18.25 -1.80
CA GLY A 29 -13.77 17.95 -1.47
C GLY A 29 -14.34 16.74 -2.22
N LEU A 30 -13.49 15.88 -2.78
CA LEU A 30 -13.88 14.68 -3.53
C LEU A 30 -14.17 13.51 -2.58
N LEU A 31 -15.19 13.67 -1.74
CA LEU A 31 -15.48 12.76 -0.62
C LEU A 31 -15.71 11.30 -1.02
N GLN A 32 -16.33 11.05 -2.18
CA GLN A 32 -16.55 9.68 -2.65
C GLN A 32 -15.24 9.03 -3.10
N ALA A 33 -14.38 9.80 -3.78
CA ALA A 33 -13.07 9.31 -4.20
C ALA A 33 -12.15 9.08 -3.01
N SER A 34 -12.19 9.97 -2.00
CA SER A 34 -11.40 9.80 -0.79
C SER A 34 -11.86 8.60 0.05
N ALA A 35 -13.17 8.34 0.13
CA ALA A 35 -13.69 7.13 0.76
C ALA A 35 -13.19 5.85 0.06
N MET A 36 -13.29 5.77 -1.27
CA MET A 36 -12.75 4.63 -2.02
C MET A 36 -11.23 4.47 -1.82
N MET A 37 -10.49 5.58 -1.75
CA MET A 37 -9.05 5.54 -1.53
C MET A 37 -8.68 5.06 -0.12
N ARG A 38 -9.50 5.37 0.90
CA ARG A 38 -9.35 4.82 2.25
C ARG A 38 -9.54 3.30 2.27
N ASP A 39 -10.56 2.80 1.58
CA ASP A 39 -10.79 1.35 1.47
C ASP A 39 -9.60 0.64 0.81
N VAL A 40 -9.03 1.24 -0.25
CA VAL A 40 -7.81 0.72 -0.90
C VAL A 40 -6.64 0.70 0.07
N LEU A 41 -6.42 1.76 0.85
CA LEU A 41 -5.36 1.83 1.85
C LEU A 41 -5.52 0.77 2.94
N GLU A 42 -6.74 0.46 3.36
CA GLU A 42 -7.00 -0.64 4.30
C GLU A 42 -6.65 -2.00 3.70
N GLN A 43 -7.00 -2.24 2.43
CA GLN A 43 -6.61 -3.47 1.73
C GLN A 43 -5.09 -3.59 1.58
N LEU A 44 -4.40 -2.50 1.23
CA LEU A 44 -2.93 -2.49 1.15
C LEU A 44 -2.28 -2.78 2.51
N ALA A 45 -2.84 -2.28 3.61
CA ALA A 45 -2.36 -2.57 4.95
C ALA A 45 -2.52 -4.07 5.31
N LEU A 46 -3.64 -4.69 4.90
CA LEU A 46 -3.84 -6.13 5.05
C LEU A 46 -2.87 -6.92 4.17
N ASP A 47 -2.67 -6.50 2.92
CA ASP A 47 -1.73 -7.16 2.01
C ASP A 47 -0.29 -7.11 2.55
N ARG A 48 0.11 -6.00 3.18
CA ARG A 48 1.41 -5.85 3.83
C ARG A 48 1.66 -6.88 4.93
N LEU A 49 0.64 -7.23 5.71
CA LEU A 49 0.75 -8.24 6.78
C LEU A 49 0.98 -9.65 6.23
N HIS A 50 0.61 -9.90 4.97
CA HIS A 50 0.79 -11.19 4.31
C HIS A 50 2.09 -11.28 3.49
N LEU A 51 2.86 -10.18 3.40
CA LEU A 51 4.16 -10.17 2.75
C LEU A 51 5.27 -10.55 3.72
N PRO A 52 6.22 -11.41 3.32
CA PRO A 52 7.41 -11.68 4.10
C PRO A 52 8.22 -10.40 4.30
N ASP A 53 8.92 -10.28 5.43
CA ASP A 53 9.87 -9.19 5.62
C ASP A 53 11.00 -9.29 4.58
N ASP A 54 11.34 -8.16 3.97
CA ASP A 54 12.42 -8.04 2.98
C ASP A 54 13.82 -8.42 3.55
N THR A 55 13.92 -8.71 4.86
CA THR A 55 15.13 -9.15 5.55
C THR A 55 15.40 -10.66 5.46
N SER A 56 14.52 -11.46 4.83
CA SER A 56 14.66 -12.92 4.80
C SER A 56 15.57 -13.50 3.71
N GLU A 57 16.35 -12.67 2.99
CA GLU A 57 17.42 -13.16 2.12
C GLU A 57 18.80 -12.60 2.53
N ALA A 58 19.43 -13.31 3.46
CA ALA A 58 20.88 -13.49 3.47
C ALA A 58 21.21 -14.83 4.17
N GLY A 59 20.75 -15.94 3.59
CA GLY A 59 21.30 -17.25 3.93
C GLY A 59 22.75 -17.34 3.41
N PRO A 60 23.75 -17.70 4.25
CA PRO A 60 25.13 -17.80 3.78
C PRO A 60 25.27 -18.98 2.82
N ASN A 61 25.98 -18.73 1.71
CA ASN A 61 26.44 -19.77 0.77
C ASN A 61 27.31 -20.83 1.47
#